data_AF-A0A2J5HTU5-F1
#
_entry.id   AF-A0A2J5HTU5-F1
#
_cell.length_a   1.000
_cell.length_b   1.000
_cell.length_c   1.000
_cell.angle_alpha   90.00
_cell.angle_beta   90.00
_cell.angle_gamma   90.00
#
_symmetry.space_group_name_H-M   'P 1'
#
loop_
_entity.id
_entity.type
_entity.pdbx_description
1 polymer ?
#
loop_
_entity_poly.entity_id
_entity_poly.type
_entity_poly.pdbx_seq_one_letter_code
_entity_poly.pdbx_strand_id
1 'polypeptide(L)'
;MPITEITSLQELLQTLNASTPSKVIVQASAAWCKPCDAIAPHVDRLSNEYGQKSEGGGEEQENGEKKEEGGRKGEVKFVRFDIDKAADLAQELGVRAVPAFFFFSDGELVDEYKGGRVNLLQEMIGRNV
;
A
#
# COMPACT_ATOMS: atom_id res chain seq x y z
N MET A 1 -14.01 -3.03 4.63
CA MET A 1 -13.19 -2.45 3.57
C MET A 1 -12.30 -1.40 4.23
N PRO A 2 -11.02 -1.69 4.51
CA PRO A 2 -10.14 -0.77 5.25
C PRO A 2 -9.39 0.21 4.32
N ILE A 3 -9.37 -0.05 3.01
CA ILE A 3 -8.77 0.85 2.02
C ILE A 3 -9.55 2.17 2.02
N THR A 4 -8.87 3.28 2.32
CA THR A 4 -9.44 4.64 2.20
C THR A 4 -9.20 5.15 0.78
N GLU A 5 -10.23 5.61 0.08
CA GLU A 5 -10.01 6.30 -1.20
C GLU A 5 -9.66 7.77 -0.95
N ILE A 6 -8.66 8.29 -1.67
CA ILE A 6 -8.22 9.68 -1.62
C ILE A 6 -8.18 10.30 -3.02
N THR A 7 -8.46 11.61 -3.11
CA THR A 7 -8.62 12.34 -4.38
C THR A 7 -7.67 13.52 -4.60
N SER A 8 -6.76 13.80 -3.68
CA SER A 8 -5.82 14.93 -3.76
C SER A 8 -4.54 14.69 -2.96
N LEU A 9 -3.50 15.48 -3.25
CA LEU A 9 -2.26 15.49 -2.47
C LEU A 9 -2.51 15.91 -1.00
N GLN A 10 -3.47 16.80 -0.73
CA GLN A 10 -3.76 17.24 0.63
C GLN A 10 -4.36 16.13 1.49
N GLU A 11 -5.16 15.22 0.92
CA GLU A 11 -5.69 14.04 1.61
C GLU A 11 -4.60 13.00 1.92
N LEU A 12 -3.62 12.82 1.02
CA LEU A 12 -2.43 12.02 1.33
C LEU A 12 -1.67 12.66 2.49
N LEU A 13 -1.33 13.95 2.40
CA LEU A 13 -0.57 14.64 3.44
C LEU A 13 -1.29 14.62 4.79
N GLN A 14 -2.62 14.76 4.83
CA GLN A 14 -3.40 14.60 6.07
C GLN A 14 -3.34 13.17 6.62
N THR A 15 -3.30 12.16 5.74
CA THR A 15 -3.15 10.75 6.15
C THR A 15 -1.73 10.45 6.66
N LEU A 16 -0.70 11.04 6.06
CA LEU A 16 0.70 10.87 6.47
C LEU A 16 1.05 11.62 7.76
N ASN A 17 0.41 12.76 8.02
CA ASN A 17 0.60 13.55 9.25
C ASN A 17 -0.29 13.06 10.43
N ALA A 18 -1.06 11.98 10.25
CA ALA A 18 -1.85 11.40 11.34
C ALA A 18 -0.93 10.67 12.33
N SER A 19 -1.09 10.92 13.63
CA SER A 19 -0.21 10.35 14.68
C SER A 19 -0.22 8.82 14.74
N THR A 20 -1.26 8.18 14.19
CA THR A 20 -1.36 6.74 13.96
C THR A 20 -2.25 6.47 12.74
N PRO A 21 -1.98 5.43 11.93
CA PRO A 21 -0.77 4.61 11.96
C PRO A 21 0.44 5.30 11.32
N SER A 22 1.64 4.99 11.79
CA SER A 22 2.87 5.52 11.17
C SER A 22 3.20 4.87 9.82
N LYS A 23 2.53 3.77 9.42
CA LYS A 23 2.75 3.08 8.15
C LYS A 23 1.54 3.23 7.22
N VAL A 24 1.78 3.77 6.03
CA VAL A 24 0.74 4.03 5.01
C VAL A 24 1.17 3.47 3.66
N ILE A 25 0.26 2.74 3.00
CA ILE A 25 0.50 2.16 1.67
C ILE A 25 -0.49 2.79 0.68
N VAL A 26 0.03 3.47 -0.34
CA VAL A 26 -0.74 4.20 -1.35
C VAL A 26 -0.76 3.40 -2.66
N GLN A 27 -1.94 2.93 -3.08
CA GLN A 27 -2.14 2.33 -4.39
C GLN A 27 -2.57 3.40 -5.42
N ALA A 28 -1.78 3.58 -6.47
CA ALA A 28 -2.20 4.24 -7.70
C ALA A 28 -2.94 3.23 -8.60
N SER A 29 -4.17 3.57 -9.00
CA SER A 29 -5.05 2.75 -9.86
C SER A 29 -5.66 3.62 -10.97
N ALA A 30 -6.39 3.00 -11.90
CA ALA A 30 -7.21 3.69 -12.91
C ALA A 30 -8.42 2.83 -13.31
N ALA A 31 -9.55 3.45 -13.66
CA ALA A 31 -10.78 2.71 -14.02
C ALA A 31 -10.67 1.85 -15.31
N TRP A 32 -9.63 2.07 -16.13
CA TRP A 32 -9.31 1.28 -17.34
C TRP A 32 -8.22 0.22 -17.11
N CYS A 33 -7.68 0.12 -15.89
CA CYS A 33 -6.55 -0.74 -15.55
C CYS A 33 -6.98 -2.17 -15.18
N LYS A 34 -7.19 -3.03 -16.19
CA LYS A 34 -7.46 -4.48 -15.96
C LYS A 34 -6.46 -5.19 -15.03
N PRO A 35 -5.15 -4.88 -15.03
CA PRO A 35 -4.22 -5.44 -14.04
C PRO A 35 -4.48 -4.95 -12.61
N CYS A 36 -5.04 -3.76 -12.44
CA CYS A 36 -5.46 -3.23 -11.13
C CYS A 36 -6.68 -4.00 -10.60
N ASP A 37 -7.67 -4.27 -11.47
CA ASP A 37 -8.84 -5.10 -11.13
C ASP A 37 -8.42 -6.52 -10.70
N ALA A 38 -7.46 -7.11 -11.42
CA ALA A 38 -6.96 -8.45 -11.15
C ALA A 38 -6.26 -8.58 -9.79
N ILE A 39 -5.57 -7.54 -9.32
CA ILE A 39 -4.92 -7.55 -8.00
C ILE A 39 -5.80 -7.00 -6.87
N ALA A 40 -6.88 -6.27 -7.16
CA ALA A 40 -7.78 -5.68 -6.17
C ALA A 40 -8.20 -6.64 -5.04
N PRO A 41 -8.68 -7.88 -5.29
CA PRO A 41 -9.05 -8.80 -4.20
C PRO A 41 -7.85 -9.23 -3.33
N HIS A 42 -6.64 -9.22 -3.86
CA HIS A 42 -5.42 -9.46 -3.07
C HIS A 42 -5.05 -8.24 -2.22
N VAL A 43 -5.14 -7.02 -2.77
CA VAL A 43 -4.95 -5.78 -2.01
C VAL A 43 -5.98 -5.66 -0.89
N ASP A 44 -7.24 -6.03 -1.15
CA ASP A 44 -8.30 -6.11 -0.12
C ASP A 44 -7.96 -7.13 0.98
N ARG A 45 -7.50 -8.35 0.63
CA ARG A 45 -7.08 -9.34 1.64
C ARG A 45 -5.97 -8.77 2.53
N LEU A 46 -4.93 -8.22 1.92
CA LEU A 46 -3.76 -7.65 2.60
C LEU A 46 -4.15 -6.44 3.45
N SER A 47 -5.07 -5.60 2.96
CA SER A 47 -5.61 -4.46 3.72
C SER A 47 -6.34 -4.90 5.00
N ASN A 48 -7.08 -6.02 4.96
CA ASN A 48 -7.69 -6.57 6.18
C ASN A 48 -6.63 -7.22 7.10
N GLU A 49 -5.67 -7.95 6.54
CA GLU A 49 -4.64 -8.71 7.29
C GLU A 49 -3.61 -7.83 8.02
N TYR A 50 -3.29 -6.66 7.46
CA TYR A 50 -2.30 -5.72 8.03
C TYR A 50 -2.95 -4.45 8.63
N GLY A 51 -4.17 -4.09 8.19
CA GLY A 51 -4.93 -2.96 8.74
C GLY A 51 -5.78 -3.29 9.98
N GLN A 52 -5.76 -4.53 10.48
CA GLN A 52 -6.52 -4.96 11.67
C GLN A 52 -5.66 -5.74 12.68
N LYS A 53 -4.39 -5.38 12.88
CA LYS A 53 -3.45 -6.16 13.72
C LYS A 53 -3.61 -5.98 15.24
N SER A 54 -4.84 -6.23 15.71
CA SER A 54 -5.10 -6.85 17.01
C SER A 54 -5.75 -8.23 16.79
N GLU A 55 -4.94 -9.28 16.95
CA GLU A 55 -5.31 -10.72 17.05
C GLU A 55 -5.75 -11.50 15.78
N GLY A 56 -4.94 -12.52 15.39
CA GLY A 56 -5.46 -13.85 14.95
C GLY A 56 -5.32 -14.31 13.48
N GLY A 57 -4.24 -15.04 13.14
CA GLY A 57 -4.09 -15.90 11.92
C GLY A 57 -3.96 -15.17 10.56
N GLY A 58 -3.39 -15.74 9.48
CA GLY A 58 -2.59 -16.96 9.31
C GLY A 58 -3.00 -17.83 8.10
N GLU A 59 -2.16 -18.24 7.14
CA GLU A 59 -0.78 -17.80 6.79
C GLU A 59 -0.62 -17.51 5.26
N GLU A 60 0.19 -18.14 4.39
CA GLU A 60 0.90 -19.45 4.36
C GLU A 60 2.15 -19.39 3.41
N GLN A 61 2.89 -20.50 3.19
CA GLN A 61 4.25 -20.52 2.59
C GLN A 61 4.27 -20.95 1.10
N GLU A 62 5.31 -20.68 0.29
CA GLU A 62 6.62 -21.38 0.27
C GLU A 62 7.78 -20.50 -0.26
N ASN A 63 9.02 -20.88 0.13
CA ASN A 63 10.34 -20.39 -0.29
C ASN A 63 10.73 -18.98 0.16
N GLY A 64 12.00 -18.84 0.58
CA GLY A 64 12.57 -17.57 0.98
C GLY A 64 14.08 -17.58 1.04
N GLU A 65 14.65 -16.38 1.04
CA GLU A 65 15.98 -16.12 1.59
C GLU A 65 15.85 -15.23 2.85
N LYS A 66 16.97 -14.88 3.48
CA LYS A 66 17.06 -14.82 4.94
C LYS A 66 17.59 -13.48 5.46
N LYS A 67 17.05 -13.06 6.62
CA LYS A 67 17.45 -11.88 7.43
C LYS A 67 17.14 -10.50 6.78
N GLU A 68 17.01 -9.40 7.54
CA GLU A 68 17.27 -9.20 8.98
C GLU A 68 16.21 -8.32 9.69
N GLU A 69 16.34 -8.25 11.01
CA GLU A 69 15.38 -7.81 12.04
C GLU A 69 14.95 -6.32 12.02
N GLY A 70 13.81 -6.02 12.67
CA GLY A 70 13.63 -4.72 13.37
C GLY A 70 12.40 -3.88 13.02
N GLY A 71 11.19 -4.31 13.38
CA GLY A 71 9.96 -3.52 13.21
C GLY A 71 8.96 -3.69 14.36
N ARG A 72 8.36 -2.58 14.82
CA ARG A 72 7.17 -2.63 15.69
C ARG A 72 6.00 -3.14 14.84
N LYS A 73 5.21 -4.12 15.33
CA LYS A 73 3.92 -4.48 14.72
C LYS A 73 2.99 -3.28 14.77
N GLY A 74 3.03 -2.46 13.73
CA GLY A 74 2.12 -1.34 13.53
C GLY A 74 0.84 -1.79 12.83
N GLU A 75 -0.24 -1.08 13.11
CA GLU A 75 -1.36 -0.97 12.18
C GLU A 75 -0.86 -0.35 10.87
N VAL A 76 -1.44 -0.74 9.73
CA VAL A 76 -1.08 -0.19 8.41
C VAL A 76 -2.32 0.33 7.72
N LYS A 77 -2.33 1.62 7.36
CA LYS A 77 -3.42 2.20 6.58
C LYS A 77 -3.15 2.01 5.10
N PHE A 78 -4.06 1.31 4.43
CA PHE A 78 -4.09 1.22 2.97
C PHE A 78 -4.94 2.37 2.44
N VAL A 79 -4.43 3.08 1.44
CA VAL A 79 -5.18 4.10 0.70
C VAL A 79 -5.06 3.85 -0.80
N ARG A 80 -6.07 4.27 -1.55
CA ARG A 80 -6.12 4.14 -3.02
C ARG A 80 -6.47 5.48 -3.65
N PHE A 81 -5.87 5.78 -4.79
CA PHE A 81 -6.32 6.87 -5.65
C PHE A 81 -6.46 6.44 -7.10
N ASP A 82 -7.27 7.18 -7.84
CA ASP A 82 -7.45 7.04 -9.27
C ASP A 82 -6.65 8.15 -9.97
N ILE A 83 -5.69 7.77 -10.82
CA ILE A 83 -4.80 8.72 -11.50
C ILE A 83 -5.55 9.67 -12.44
N ASP A 84 -6.72 9.27 -12.93
CA ASP A 84 -7.57 10.11 -13.79
C ASP A 84 -8.35 11.17 -12.97
N LYS A 85 -8.41 11.01 -11.64
CA LYS A 85 -9.12 11.92 -10.71
C LYS A 85 -8.16 12.79 -9.90
N ALA A 86 -7.06 12.21 -9.41
CA ALA A 86 -6.08 12.86 -8.54
C ALA A 86 -4.76 13.09 -9.30
N ALA A 87 -4.82 13.91 -10.36
CA ALA A 87 -3.68 14.13 -11.26
C ALA A 87 -2.51 14.88 -10.60
N ASP A 88 -2.78 15.71 -9.58
CA ASP A 88 -1.79 16.35 -8.72
C ASP A 88 -1.00 15.31 -7.92
N LEU A 89 -1.71 14.38 -7.27
CA LEU A 89 -1.14 13.28 -6.49
C LEU A 89 -0.40 12.28 -7.40
N ALA A 90 -0.91 12.00 -8.60
CA ALA A 90 -0.25 11.18 -9.60
C ALA A 90 1.08 11.80 -10.07
N GLN A 91 1.12 13.13 -10.24
CA GLN A 91 2.32 13.86 -10.64
C GLN A 91 3.36 13.91 -9.51
N GLU A 92 2.94 14.22 -8.28
CA GLU A 92 3.83 14.34 -7.12
C GLU A 92 4.49 12.98 -6.78
N LEU A 93 3.74 11.89 -6.81
CA LEU A 93 4.26 10.53 -6.64
C LEU A 93 4.98 9.97 -7.89
N GLY A 94 5.10 10.76 -8.96
CA GLY A 94 5.81 10.38 -10.18
C GLY A 94 5.23 9.12 -10.86
N VAL A 95 3.91 8.93 -10.82
CA VAL A 95 3.24 7.77 -11.41
C VAL A 95 3.36 7.80 -12.93
N ARG A 96 3.95 6.74 -13.51
CA ARG A 96 4.12 6.57 -14.96
C ARG A 96 3.40 5.35 -15.54
N ALA A 97 2.91 4.47 -14.67
CA ALA A 97 2.17 3.26 -15.00
C ALA A 97 1.35 2.83 -13.78
N VAL A 98 0.25 2.13 -14.02
CA VAL A 98 -0.61 1.53 -12.98
C VAL A 98 -0.75 0.02 -13.21
N PRO A 99 -0.91 -0.80 -12.16
CA PRO A 99 -0.88 -0.42 -10.75
C PRO A 99 0.53 -0.07 -10.26
N ALA A 100 0.59 0.87 -9.32
CA ALA A 100 1.81 1.21 -8.57
C ALA A 100 1.47 1.38 -7.08
N PHE A 101 2.45 1.11 -6.22
CA PHE A 101 2.33 1.12 -4.77
C PHE A 101 3.48 1.92 -4.17
N PHE A 102 3.17 2.80 -3.23
CA PHE A 102 4.13 3.64 -2.53
C PHE A 102 3.99 3.40 -1.03
N PHE A 103 5.11 3.13 -0.36
CA PHE A 103 5.15 2.80 1.06
C PHE A 103 5.74 3.95 1.85
N PHE A 104 4.99 4.43 2.83
CA PHE A 104 5.42 5.51 3.71
C PHE A 104 5.58 5.00 5.14
N SER A 105 6.65 5.43 5.81
CA SER A 105 6.81 5.29 7.27
C SER A 105 7.06 6.67 7.85
N ASP A 106 6.30 7.01 8.89
CA ASP A 106 6.47 8.22 9.72
C ASP A 106 6.43 9.53 8.91
N GLY A 107 5.73 9.50 7.76
CA GLY A 107 5.56 10.59 6.81
C GLY A 107 6.50 10.56 5.59
N GLU A 108 7.58 9.78 5.63
CA GLU A 108 8.58 9.68 4.56
C GLU A 108 8.31 8.51 3.61
N LEU A 109 8.55 8.70 2.30
CA LEU A 109 8.48 7.63 1.31
C LEU A 109 9.69 6.69 1.48
N VAL A 110 9.46 5.51 2.03
CA VAL A 110 10.53 4.52 2.26
C VAL A 110 10.74 3.57 1.07
N ASP A 111 9.74 3.38 0.21
CA ASP A 111 9.80 2.38 -0.85
C ASP A 111 8.75 2.59 -1.96
N GLU A 112 9.00 2.06 -3.16
CA GLU A 112 8.02 2.02 -4.25
C GLU A 112 8.04 0.70 -5.04
N TYR A 113 6.85 0.23 -5.41
CA TYR A 113 6.66 -0.94 -6.27
C TYR A 113 5.76 -0.61 -7.47
N LYS A 114 6.31 -0.69 -8.68
CA LYS A 114 5.60 -0.41 -9.94
C LYS A 114 5.35 -1.71 -10.70
N GLY A 115 4.09 -2.19 -10.70
CA GLY A 115 3.69 -3.43 -11.37
C GLY A 115 2.53 -4.16 -10.70
N GLY A 116 2.00 -5.18 -11.39
CA GLY A 116 0.85 -5.99 -10.96
C GLY A 116 1.19 -7.42 -10.54
N ARG A 117 2.40 -7.70 -10.03
CA ARG A 117 2.75 -9.05 -9.53
C ARG A 117 2.44 -9.13 -8.03
N VAL A 118 1.39 -9.88 -7.68
CA VAL A 118 0.91 -10.03 -6.29
C VAL A 118 2.00 -10.51 -5.35
N ASN A 119 2.80 -11.52 -5.73
CA ASN A 119 3.87 -12.06 -4.88
C ASN A 119 4.86 -10.98 -4.45
N LEU A 120 5.32 -10.14 -5.39
CA LEU A 120 6.24 -9.03 -5.07
C LEU A 120 5.56 -7.98 -4.18
N LEU A 121 4.26 -7.70 -4.38
CA LEU A 121 3.52 -6.81 -3.49
C LEU A 121 3.47 -7.37 -2.05
N GLN A 122 3.27 -8.68 -1.89
CA GLN A 122 3.30 -9.34 -0.58
C GLN A 122 4.70 -9.29 0.06
N GLU A 123 5.77 -9.51 -0.71
CA GLU A 123 7.16 -9.38 -0.26
C GLU A 123 7.47 -7.95 0.22
N MET A 124 7.09 -6.93 -0.56
CA MET A 124 7.33 -5.52 -0.23
C MET A 124 6.51 -5.07 0.98
N ILE A 125 5.27 -5.56 1.14
CA ILE A 125 4.48 -5.37 2.38
C ILE A 125 5.20 -6.06 3.56
N GLY A 126 5.61 -7.33 3.41
CA GLY A 126 6.30 -8.09 4.46
C GLY A 126 7.66 -7.51 4.87
N ARG A 127 8.34 -6.80 3.96
CA ARG A 127 9.58 -6.05 4.24
C ARG A 127 9.30 -4.76 5.02
N ASN A 128 8.21 -4.08 4.69
CA ASN A 128 7.98 -2.71 5.13
C ASN A 128 7.03 -2.59 6.33
N VAL A 129 6.47 -3.70 6.85
CA VAL A 129 5.44 -3.73 7.93
C VAL A 129 5.88 -4.46 9.20
#